data_AF-A0A7L9S4L2-F1
#
_entry.id   AF-A0A7L9S4L2-F1
#
_cell.length_a   1.000
_cell.length_b   1.000
_cell.length_c   1.000
_cell.angle_alpha   90.00
_cell.angle_beta   90.00
_cell.angle_gamma   90.00
#
_symmetry.space_group_name_H-M   'P 1'
#
loop_
_entity.id
_entity.type
_entity.pdbx_description
1 polymer ?
#
loop_
_entity_poly.entity_id
_entity_poly.type
_entity_poly.pdbx_seq_one_letter_code
_entity_poly.pdbx_strand_id
1 'polypeptide(L)'
;MPQEQLTKDHCQSLISAVESVFNKINQPRVTADLAWEWDDKHQVLLTHFARNFAPDIQALVAKELPEHWHVNNFKSAPRILREQLIRYGKLSKGQHYYTKSATDDCPALIAIWWPWGHGSTYSLRFGLLEHSYDLGQMAEPSIWHRLKKVFNRA
;
A
#
# COMPACT_ATOMS: atom_id res chain seq x y z
N MET A 1 20.84 2.56 -29.36
CA MET A 1 21.71 2.83 -28.20
C MET A 1 21.16 3.87 -27.21
N PRO A 2 20.38 4.91 -27.58
CA PRO A 2 19.84 5.86 -26.58
C PRO A 2 18.73 5.29 -25.68
N GLN A 3 17.87 4.42 -26.21
CA GLN A 3 16.71 3.89 -25.46
C GLN A 3 17.12 2.96 -24.32
N GLU A 4 18.18 2.15 -24.51
CA GLU A 4 18.65 1.21 -23.48
C GLU A 4 19.23 1.91 -22.25
N GLN A 5 19.95 3.02 -22.45
CA GLN A 5 20.50 3.81 -21.34
C GLN A 5 19.40 4.52 -20.55
N LEU A 6 18.42 5.12 -21.24
CA LEU A 6 17.27 5.75 -20.62
C LEU A 6 16.46 4.77 -19.76
N THR A 7 16.29 3.53 -20.23
CA THR A 7 15.63 2.47 -19.45
C THR A 7 16.43 2.10 -18.20
N LYS A 8 17.75 1.97 -18.31
CA LYS A 8 18.62 1.66 -17.15
C LYS A 8 18.59 2.78 -16.10
N ASP A 9 18.66 4.03 -16.52
CA ASP A 9 18.63 5.19 -15.63
C ASP A 9 17.28 5.29 -14.90
N HIS A 10 16.18 5.04 -15.62
CA HIS A 10 14.84 4.98 -15.02
C HIS A 10 14.72 3.85 -13.99
N CYS A 11 15.17 2.63 -14.33
CA CYS A 11 15.17 1.51 -13.39
C CYS A 11 16.00 1.81 -12.13
N GLN A 12 17.17 2.44 -12.28
CA GLN A 12 18.03 2.78 -11.15
C GLN A 12 17.38 3.82 -10.23
N SER A 13 16.70 4.82 -10.80
CA SER A 13 15.94 5.80 -10.03
C SER A 13 14.80 5.15 -9.24
N LEU A 14 14.04 4.25 -9.88
CA LEU A 14 12.97 3.50 -9.23
C LEU A 14 13.49 2.66 -8.05
N ILE A 15 14.59 1.94 -8.24
CA ILE A 15 15.23 1.13 -7.18
C ILE A 15 15.61 2.02 -6.00
N SER A 16 16.28 3.15 -6.28
CA SER A 16 16.74 4.07 -5.23
C SER A 16 15.59 4.67 -4.41
N ALA A 17 14.46 4.98 -5.05
CA ALA A 17 13.27 5.49 -4.36
C ALA A 17 12.63 4.43 -3.45
N VAL A 18 12.51 3.18 -3.93
CA VAL A 18 12.00 2.05 -3.14
C VAL A 18 12.90 1.77 -1.95
N GLU A 19 14.22 1.71 -2.16
CA GLU A 19 15.23 1.51 -1.12
C GLU A 19 15.17 2.60 -0.06
N SER A 20 14.96 3.87 -0.45
CA SER A 20 14.83 4.98 0.49
C SER A 20 13.64 4.78 1.44
N VAL A 21 12.46 4.45 0.92
CA VAL A 21 11.27 4.19 1.75
C VAL A 21 11.45 2.93 2.60
N PHE A 22 11.97 1.87 2.01
CA PHE A 22 12.30 0.63 2.71
C PHE A 22 13.24 0.87 3.90
N ASN A 23 14.35 1.59 3.68
CA ASN A 23 15.34 1.89 4.72
C ASN A 23 14.79 2.77 5.83
N LYS A 24 13.81 3.64 5.54
CA LYS A 24 13.11 4.43 6.58
C LYS A 24 12.18 3.57 7.44
N ILE A 25 11.52 2.57 6.83
CA ILE A 25 10.70 1.59 7.56
C ILE A 25 11.60 0.64 8.36
N ASN A 26 12.76 0.27 7.82
CA ASN A 26 13.69 -0.71 8.40
C ASN A 26 14.74 -0.11 9.36
N GLN A 27 14.43 1.02 10.03
CA GLN A 27 15.41 1.67 10.91
C GLN A 27 15.65 0.92 12.23
N PRO A 28 16.91 0.86 12.71
CA PRO A 28 17.29 0.03 13.86
C PRO A 28 16.55 0.31 15.18
N ARG A 29 15.94 1.48 15.33
CA ARG A 29 15.26 1.87 16.59
C ARG A 29 13.94 1.12 16.83
N VAL A 30 13.37 0.50 15.78
CA VAL A 30 12.05 -0.14 15.82
C VAL A 30 12.06 -1.52 15.15
N THR A 31 12.91 -1.73 14.14
CA THR A 31 12.80 -2.85 13.19
C THR A 31 14.14 -3.51 12.86
N ALA A 32 15.20 -3.29 13.64
CA ALA A 32 16.57 -3.77 13.36
C ALA A 32 16.66 -5.26 12.98
N ASP A 33 15.75 -6.07 13.52
CA ASP A 33 15.73 -7.52 13.38
C ASP A 33 14.63 -8.04 12.45
N LEU A 34 14.00 -7.16 11.65
CA LEU A 34 13.06 -7.63 10.64
C LEU A 34 13.81 -8.46 9.60
N ALA A 35 13.59 -9.76 9.65
CA ALA A 35 14.03 -10.67 8.61
C ALA A 35 13.14 -10.44 7.39
N TRP A 36 13.71 -9.78 6.37
CA TRP A 36 13.05 -9.58 5.09
C TRP A 36 13.38 -10.73 4.15
N GLU A 37 12.35 -11.26 3.50
CA GLU A 37 12.42 -12.29 2.47
C GLU A 37 11.63 -11.84 1.24
N TRP A 38 11.86 -12.50 0.11
CA TRP A 38 11.09 -12.27 -1.10
C TRP A 38 9.86 -13.20 -1.13
N ASP A 39 8.66 -12.64 -1.33
CA ASP A 39 7.42 -13.40 -1.53
C ASP A 39 7.20 -13.60 -3.03
N ASP A 40 7.64 -14.74 -3.57
CA ASP A 40 7.50 -15.08 -4.98
C ASP A 40 6.06 -15.08 -5.49
N LYS A 41 5.10 -15.45 -4.64
CA LYS A 41 3.70 -15.50 -5.05
C LYS A 41 3.17 -14.10 -5.36
N HIS A 42 3.60 -13.11 -4.58
CA HIS A 42 3.09 -11.75 -4.66
C HIS A 42 4.07 -10.76 -5.28
N GLN A 43 5.31 -11.20 -5.53
CA GLN A 43 6.43 -10.41 -6.08
C GLN A 43 6.68 -9.14 -5.26
N VAL A 44 6.83 -9.32 -3.94
CA VAL A 44 7.02 -8.24 -2.95
C VAL A 44 7.99 -8.68 -1.86
N LEU A 45 8.59 -7.72 -1.17
CA LEU A 45 9.32 -8.00 0.06
C LEU A 45 8.34 -8.35 1.17
N LEU A 46 8.70 -9.30 2.03
CA LEU A 46 7.88 -9.80 3.13
C LEU A 46 8.71 -9.86 4.41
N THR A 47 8.10 -9.52 5.53
CA THR A 47 8.67 -9.74 6.85
C THR A 47 7.58 -10.08 7.86
N HIS A 48 8.01 -10.65 8.99
CA HIS A 48 7.17 -11.07 10.10
C HIS A 48 7.67 -10.46 11.40
N PHE A 49 6.74 -10.04 12.26
CA PHE A 49 7.09 -9.50 13.58
C PHE A 49 6.01 -9.74 14.62
N ALA A 50 6.41 -9.65 15.88
CA ALA A 50 5.52 -9.81 17.01
C ALA A 50 4.65 -8.57 17.24
N ARG A 51 3.44 -8.78 17.79
CA ARG A 51 2.42 -7.74 18.04
C ARG A 51 2.94 -6.52 18.79
N ASN A 52 3.91 -6.68 19.71
CA ASN A 52 4.45 -5.57 20.50
C ASN A 52 5.13 -4.51 19.63
N PHE A 53 5.65 -4.87 18.46
CA PHE A 53 6.24 -3.93 17.50
C PHE A 53 5.20 -3.28 16.56
N ALA A 54 3.95 -3.79 16.56
CA ALA A 54 2.94 -3.34 15.63
C ALA A 54 2.65 -1.83 15.69
N PRO A 55 2.48 -1.19 16.86
CA PRO A 55 2.19 0.25 16.90
C PRO A 55 3.29 1.10 16.26
N ASP A 56 4.55 0.78 16.53
CA ASP A 56 5.70 1.55 16.05
C ASP A 56 5.91 1.34 14.54
N ILE A 57 5.83 0.10 14.06
CA ILE A 57 5.94 -0.22 12.62
C ILE A 57 4.78 0.41 11.87
N GLN A 58 3.56 0.34 12.41
CA GLN A 58 2.39 0.95 11.78
C GLN A 58 2.53 2.48 11.68
N ALA A 59 3.08 3.13 12.71
CA ALA A 59 3.36 4.57 12.67
C ALA A 59 4.40 4.93 11.60
N LEU A 60 5.46 4.14 11.46
CA LEU A 60 6.47 4.32 10.40
C LEU A 60 5.86 4.14 9.00
N VAL A 61 5.09 3.07 8.79
CA VAL A 61 4.46 2.78 7.51
C VAL A 61 3.46 3.88 7.14
N ALA A 62 2.58 4.29 8.07
CA ALA A 62 1.59 5.34 7.81
C ALA A 62 2.23 6.72 7.54
N LYS A 63 3.42 6.98 8.10
CA LYS A 63 4.18 8.19 7.82
C LYS A 63 4.70 8.23 6.38
N GLU A 64 5.21 7.10 5.89
CA GLU A 64 5.81 7.04 4.54
C GLU A 64 4.78 6.73 3.45
N LEU A 65 3.70 6.03 3.78
CA LEU A 65 2.59 5.62 2.91
C LEU A 65 1.27 6.11 3.53
N PRO A 66 0.86 7.35 3.24
CA PRO A 66 -0.20 8.04 4.00
C PRO A 66 -1.61 7.56 3.65
N GLU A 67 -1.84 7.00 2.46
CA GLU A 67 -3.16 6.51 2.10
C GLU A 67 -3.46 5.17 2.78
N HIS A 68 -4.49 5.15 3.63
CA HIS A 68 -4.85 3.97 4.41
C HIS A 68 -6.17 3.35 3.97
N TRP A 69 -6.13 2.05 3.66
CA TRP A 69 -7.29 1.28 3.25
C TRP A 69 -7.54 0.08 4.15
N HIS A 70 -8.81 -0.09 4.50
CA HIS A 70 -9.32 -1.17 5.34
C HIS A 70 -10.73 -1.55 4.88
N VAL A 71 -11.29 -2.63 5.43
CA VAL A 71 -12.59 -3.20 5.01
C VAL A 71 -13.73 -2.17 4.87
N ASN A 72 -13.75 -1.10 5.69
CA ASN A 72 -14.81 -0.10 5.68
C ASN A 72 -14.68 0.99 4.60
N ASN A 73 -13.48 1.30 4.10
CA ASN A 73 -13.23 2.40 3.15
C ASN A 73 -12.68 1.91 1.80
N PHE A 74 -12.25 0.66 1.71
CA PHE A 74 -11.65 0.11 0.50
C PHE A 74 -12.57 0.21 -0.73
N LYS A 75 -13.88 0.15 -0.53
CA LYS A 75 -14.86 0.35 -1.61
C LYS A 75 -14.81 1.75 -2.23
N SER A 76 -14.30 2.75 -1.52
CA SER A 76 -14.19 4.13 -2.01
C SER A 76 -12.85 4.42 -2.71
N ALA A 77 -11.86 3.53 -2.57
CA ALA A 77 -10.55 3.69 -3.20
C ALA A 77 -10.68 3.82 -4.73
N PRO A 78 -9.77 4.55 -5.41
CA PRO A 78 -9.79 4.68 -6.86
C PRO A 78 -9.86 3.33 -7.58
N ARG A 79 -10.63 3.25 -8.69
CA ARG A 79 -10.89 1.97 -9.37
C ARG A 79 -9.61 1.22 -9.73
N ILE A 80 -8.66 1.93 -10.36
CA ILE A 80 -7.36 1.37 -10.77
C ILE A 80 -6.56 0.85 -9.58
N LEU A 81 -6.67 1.49 -8.42
CA LEU A 81 -6.02 1.04 -7.21
C LEU A 81 -6.70 -0.24 -6.68
N ARG A 82 -8.04 -0.28 -6.64
CA ARG A 82 -8.77 -1.47 -6.20
C ARG A 82 -8.44 -2.69 -7.05
N GLU A 83 -8.42 -2.54 -8.37
CA GLU A 83 -8.09 -3.61 -9.32
C GLU A 83 -6.70 -4.21 -9.08
N GLN A 84 -5.71 -3.37 -8.76
CA GLN A 84 -4.38 -3.85 -8.35
C GLN A 84 -4.40 -4.52 -6.98
N LEU A 85 -5.17 -4.00 -6.02
CA LEU A 85 -5.15 -4.49 -4.63
C LEU A 85 -5.94 -5.79 -4.41
N ILE A 86 -6.93 -6.11 -5.25
CA ILE A 86 -7.70 -7.36 -5.10
C ILE A 86 -6.86 -8.62 -5.32
N ARG A 87 -5.74 -8.53 -6.05
CA ARG A 87 -4.84 -9.67 -6.31
C ARG A 87 -4.23 -10.26 -5.04
N TYR A 88 -4.16 -9.46 -3.98
CA TYR A 88 -3.68 -9.88 -2.67
C TYR A 88 -4.79 -10.48 -1.77
N GLY A 89 -6.01 -10.55 -2.28
CA GLY A 89 -7.17 -11.09 -1.59
C GLY A 89 -8.12 -10.02 -1.04
N LYS A 90 -9.25 -10.50 -0.51
CA LYS A 90 -10.28 -9.65 0.09
C LYS A 90 -9.85 -9.22 1.49
N LEU A 91 -9.84 -7.91 1.74
CA LEU A 91 -9.59 -7.36 3.07
C LEU A 91 -10.59 -7.89 4.10
N SER A 92 -10.05 -8.43 5.18
CA SER A 92 -10.76 -8.84 6.39
C SER A 92 -10.45 -7.90 7.56
N LYS A 93 -11.14 -8.08 8.69
CA LYS A 93 -10.95 -7.24 9.89
C LYS A 93 -9.48 -7.27 10.35
N GLY A 94 -8.91 -6.10 10.60
CA GLY A 94 -7.51 -5.94 11.05
C GLY A 94 -6.45 -6.03 9.94
N GLN A 95 -6.86 -6.29 8.69
CA GLN A 95 -5.99 -6.22 7.53
C GLN A 95 -6.03 -4.81 6.96
N HIS A 96 -4.86 -4.32 6.52
CA HIS A 96 -4.72 -2.97 6.02
C HIS A 96 -3.85 -2.94 4.76
N TYR A 97 -4.17 -2.02 3.86
CA TYR A 97 -3.27 -1.57 2.81
C TYR A 97 -2.86 -0.14 3.14
N TYR A 98 -1.57 0.14 3.04
CA TYR A 98 -1.03 1.50 3.01
C TYR A 98 -0.47 1.72 1.62
N THR A 99 -0.76 2.85 1.01
CA THR A 99 -0.29 3.14 -0.34
C THR A 99 0.35 4.52 -0.40
N LYS A 100 1.03 4.78 -1.52
CA LYS A 100 1.49 6.09 -1.95
C LYS A 100 1.34 6.16 -3.46
N SER A 101 0.67 7.18 -3.99
CA SER A 101 0.62 7.37 -5.45
C SER A 101 2.00 7.77 -5.97
N ALA A 102 2.24 7.56 -7.26
CA ALA A 102 3.51 7.97 -7.85
C ALA A 102 3.65 9.50 -7.83
N THR A 103 4.87 9.96 -7.59
CA THR A 103 5.34 11.34 -7.74
C THR A 103 6.48 11.34 -8.76
N ASP A 104 6.95 12.52 -9.17
CA ASP A 104 8.05 12.65 -10.14
C ASP A 104 9.30 11.82 -9.75
N ASP A 105 9.58 11.73 -8.44
CA ASP A 105 10.79 11.07 -7.92
C ASP A 105 10.54 9.72 -7.24
N CYS A 106 9.29 9.23 -7.20
CA CYS A 106 8.96 8.03 -6.44
C CYS A 106 7.82 7.26 -7.13
N PRO A 107 7.98 5.96 -7.41
CA PRO A 107 6.89 5.16 -7.94
C PRO A 107 5.74 5.03 -6.95
N ALA A 108 4.61 4.54 -7.45
CA ALA A 108 3.49 4.17 -6.60
C ALA A 108 3.86 2.95 -5.75
N LEU A 109 3.64 3.04 -4.44
CA LEU A 109 4.06 2.04 -3.46
C LEU A 109 2.87 1.43 -2.73
N ILE A 110 3.09 0.23 -2.22
CA ILE A 110 2.15 -0.47 -1.36
C ILE A 110 2.89 -1.12 -0.18
N ALA A 111 2.31 -0.96 1.01
CA ALA A 111 2.59 -1.79 2.16
C ALA A 111 1.33 -2.54 2.57
N ILE A 112 1.50 -3.82 2.89
CA ILE A 112 0.41 -4.76 3.00
C ILE A 112 0.47 -5.47 4.34
N TRP A 113 -0.54 -5.25 5.18
CA TRP A 113 -0.50 -5.56 6.60
C TRP A 113 -1.52 -6.62 6.98
N TRP A 114 -1.06 -7.74 7.53
CA TRP A 114 -1.92 -8.85 7.95
C TRP A 114 -1.62 -9.35 9.37
N PRO A 115 -2.63 -9.39 10.26
CA PRO A 115 -2.55 -10.20 11.47
C PRO A 115 -2.71 -11.68 11.11
N TRP A 116 -1.91 -12.54 11.74
CA TRP A 116 -2.08 -13.99 11.65
C TRP A 116 -3.22 -14.44 12.58
N GLY A 117 -3.76 -15.64 12.35
CA GLY A 117 -4.98 -16.12 13.03
C GLY A 117 -4.90 -16.18 14.56
N HIS A 118 -3.72 -16.43 15.13
CA HIS A 118 -3.47 -16.42 16.57
C HIS A 118 -3.22 -15.01 17.14
N GLY A 119 -3.07 -14.02 16.26
CA GLY A 119 -2.98 -12.61 16.61
C GLY A 119 -1.65 -12.16 17.23
N SER A 120 -0.70 -13.03 17.58
CA SER A 120 0.58 -12.57 18.13
C SER A 120 1.61 -12.19 17.07
N THR A 121 1.39 -12.59 15.81
CA THR A 121 2.28 -12.32 14.68
C THR A 121 1.57 -11.50 13.62
N TYR A 122 2.32 -10.58 13.04
CA TYR A 122 1.91 -9.79 11.87
C TYR A 122 2.86 -10.09 10.72
N SER A 123 2.33 -10.06 9.50
CA SER A 123 3.14 -9.93 8.28
C SER A 123 2.99 -8.53 7.69
N LEU A 124 4.11 -8.01 7.22
CA LEU A 124 4.19 -6.81 6.41
C LEU A 124 4.80 -7.19 5.07
N ARG A 125 4.08 -6.89 3.99
CA ARG A 125 4.64 -6.93 2.64
C ARG A 125 4.87 -5.52 2.14
N PHE A 126 5.86 -5.34 1.28
CA PHE A 126 6.22 -4.05 0.72
C PHE A 126 6.62 -4.20 -0.75
N GLY A 127 6.10 -3.33 -1.61
CA GLY A 127 6.44 -3.37 -3.02
C GLY A 127 5.86 -2.24 -3.85
N LEU A 128 5.87 -2.44 -5.16
CA LEU A 128 5.38 -1.49 -6.14
C LEU A 128 3.92 -1.76 -6.51
N LEU A 129 3.21 -0.68 -6.82
CA LEU A 129 1.99 -0.74 -7.61
C LEU A 129 2.36 -0.69 -9.10
N GLU A 130 1.65 -1.46 -9.92
CA GLU A 130 1.83 -1.51 -11.37
C GLU A 130 1.42 -0.19 -12.04
N HIS A 131 0.40 0.45 -11.50
CA HIS A 131 -0.10 1.73 -11.98
C HIS A 131 -0.28 2.70 -10.81
N SER A 132 0.11 3.96 -11.06
CA SER A 132 -0.26 5.06 -10.18
C SER A 132 -1.78 5.27 -10.15
N TYR A 133 -2.24 6.05 -9.19
CA TYR A 133 -3.64 6.37 -8.98
C TYR A 133 -3.80 7.82 -8.53
N ASP A 134 -5.01 8.35 -8.73
CA ASP A 134 -5.39 9.69 -8.30
C ASP A 134 -6.54 9.60 -7.28
N LEU A 135 -6.36 10.23 -6.13
CA LEU A 135 -7.34 10.29 -5.06
C LEU A 135 -8.58 11.13 -5.45
N GLY A 136 -8.47 12.03 -6.43
CA GLY A 136 -9.61 12.75 -7.01
C GLY A 136 -10.59 11.83 -7.74
N GLN A 137 -10.19 10.60 -8.09
CA GLN A 137 -11.02 9.59 -8.75
C GLN A 137 -11.68 8.62 -7.76
N MET A 138 -11.76 8.97 -6.48
CA MET A 138 -12.51 8.19 -5.49
C MET A 138 -13.97 8.05 -5.92
N ALA A 139 -14.55 6.87 -5.66
CA ALA A 139 -15.95 6.64 -5.95
C ALA A 139 -16.82 7.54 -5.04
N GLU A 140 -17.54 8.48 -5.64
CA GLU A 140 -18.58 9.26 -4.96
C GLU A 140 -19.56 8.30 -4.25
N PRO A 141 -19.96 8.58 -2.99
CA PRO A 141 -20.91 7.74 -2.28
C PRO A 141 -22.23 7.65 -3.07
N SER A 142 -22.46 6.49 -3.69
CA SER A 142 -23.59 6.14 -4.57
C SER A 142 -24.99 6.46 -4.01
N ILE A 143 -25.10 6.73 -2.71
CA ILE A 143 -26.35 6.96 -1.99
C ILE A 143 -26.95 8.34 -2.33
N TRP A 144 -26.13 9.37 -2.56
CA TRP A 144 -26.62 10.74 -2.78
C TRP A 144 -27.31 10.94 -4.14
N HIS A 145 -26.94 10.17 -5.16
CA HIS A 145 -27.62 10.20 -6.46
C HIS A 145 -28.99 9.53 -6.44
N ARG A 146 -29.26 8.61 -5.51
CA ARG A 146 -30.58 7.99 -5.35
C ARG A 146 -31.53 8.85 -4.52
N LEU A 147 -31.03 9.56 -3.51
CA LEU A 147 -31.84 10.41 -2.64
C LEU A 147 -32.30 11.71 -3.32
N LYS A 148 -31.47 12.34 -4.17
CA LYS A 148 -31.88 13.55 -4.92
C LYS A 148 -33.02 13.30 -5.92
N LYS A 149 -33.20 12.07 -6.41
CA LYS A 149 -34.32 11.72 -7.30
C LYS A 149 -35.66 11.59 -6.58
N VAL A 150 -35.66 11.33 -5.27
CA VAL A 150 -36.89 11.19 -4.48
C VAL A 150 -37.34 12.56 -3.93
N PHE A 151 -36.40 13.44 -3.60
CA PHE A 151 -36.71 14.75 -3.02
C PHE A 151 -37.08 15.85 -4.04
N ASN A 152 -36.81 15.65 -5.34
CA ASN A 152 -37.13 16.64 -6.39
C ASN A 152 -38.43 16.29 -7.17
N ARG A 153 -39.31 15.51 -6.55
CA ARG A 153 -40.62 15.07 -7.07
C ARG A 153 -41.75 15.19 -6.03
N ALA A 154 -41.56 15.98 -4.99
CA ALA A 154 -42.60 16.37 -4.03
C ALA A 154 -42.90 17.86 -4.17
#